data_AF-E3HSL1-F1
#
_entry.id   AF-E3HSL1-F1
#
_cell.length_a   1.000
_cell.length_b   1.000
_cell.length_c   1.000
_cell.angle_alpha   90.00
_cell.angle_beta   90.00
_cell.angle_gamma   90.00
#
_symmetry.space_group_name_H-M   'P 1'
#
loop_
_entity.id
_entity.type
_entity.pdbx_description
1 polymer ?
#
loop_
_entity_poly.entity_id
_entity_poly.type
_entity_poly.pdbx_seq_one_letter_code
_entity_poly.pdbx_strand_id
1 'polypeptide(L)'
;MNPLLRAAAPYLIGAALVAVSGLCVAWYGSHREAAGVTRTQLEAAANARQIEAQYRRQEQEMAAEYASRLENANEAIRLSNAERDSAAGAADSLRDAIVAQRARAAQAAARAGLSEQAATRAWDVLKACTDEYAALARDADGVIDGMREGDAWAKALQARP
;
A
#
# COMPACT_ATOMS: atom_id res chain seq x y z
N MET A 1 -43.43 -72.97 44.65
CA MET A 1 -42.49 -71.82 44.58
C MET A 1 -41.37 -72.07 45.58
N ASN A 2 -40.12 -72.18 45.13
CA ASN A 2 -39.01 -72.49 46.04
C ASN A 2 -38.88 -71.42 47.14
N PRO A 3 -38.80 -71.79 48.42
CA PRO A 3 -38.74 -70.84 49.54
C PRO A 3 -37.51 -69.92 49.46
N LEU A 4 -36.41 -70.40 48.89
CA LEU A 4 -35.19 -69.63 48.61
C LEU A 4 -35.43 -68.47 47.62
N LEU A 5 -36.27 -68.67 46.60
CA LEU A 5 -36.60 -67.63 45.61
C LEU A 5 -37.45 -66.52 46.22
N ARG A 6 -38.31 -66.85 47.20
CA ARG A 6 -39.17 -65.87 47.88
C ARG A 6 -38.38 -65.01 48.87
N ALA A 7 -37.35 -65.58 49.50
CA ALA A 7 -36.43 -64.85 50.37
C ALA A 7 -35.43 -63.98 49.60
N ALA A 8 -34.98 -64.41 48.41
CA ALA A 8 -34.04 -63.67 47.57
C ALA A 8 -34.71 -62.58 46.70
N ALA A 9 -36.01 -62.70 46.41
CA ALA A 9 -36.77 -61.76 45.58
C ALA A 9 -36.58 -60.26 45.94
N PRO A 10 -36.70 -59.82 47.21
CA PRO A 10 -36.51 -58.40 47.55
C PRO A 10 -35.07 -57.92 47.31
N TYR A 11 -34.08 -58.79 47.49
CA TYR A 11 -32.68 -58.46 47.21
C TYR A 11 -32.39 -58.34 45.72
N LEU A 12 -33.01 -59.20 44.90
CA LEU A 12 -32.91 -59.11 43.44
C LEU A 12 -33.58 -57.84 42.90
N ILE A 13 -34.75 -57.47 43.46
CA ILE A 13 -35.44 -56.23 43.10
C ILE A 13 -34.62 -55.01 43.52
N GLY A 14 -34.05 -55.02 44.73
CA GLY A 14 -33.15 -53.96 45.20
C GLY A 14 -31.90 -53.82 44.34
N ALA A 15 -31.26 -54.94 43.99
CA ALA A 15 -30.09 -54.94 43.10
C ALA A 15 -30.43 -54.42 41.70
N ALA A 16 -31.60 -54.80 41.15
CA ALA A 16 -32.06 -54.30 39.87
C ALA A 16 -32.32 -52.79 39.89
N LEU A 17 -32.94 -52.27 40.96
CA LEU A 17 -33.18 -50.83 41.12
C LEU A 17 -31.87 -50.03 41.21
N VAL A 18 -30.88 -50.55 41.95
CA VAL A 18 -29.56 -49.90 42.04
C VAL A 18 -28.85 -49.92 40.68
N ALA A 19 -28.89 -51.03 39.96
CA ALA A 19 -28.30 -51.15 38.63
C ALA A 19 -28.95 -50.17 37.63
N VAL A 20 -30.29 -50.09 37.61
CA VAL A 20 -31.02 -49.16 36.74
C VAL A 20 -30.71 -47.70 37.11
N SER A 21 -30.66 -47.38 38.40
CA SER A 21 -30.35 -46.03 38.87
C SER A 21 -28.93 -45.59 38.45
N GLY A 22 -27.94 -46.48 38.60
CA GLY A 22 -26.58 -46.24 38.14
C GLY A 22 -26.49 -46.01 36.63
N LEU A 23 -27.24 -46.79 35.85
CA LEU A 23 -27.30 -46.65 34.39
C LEU A 23 -27.92 -45.32 33.96
N CYS A 24 -29.00 -44.89 34.61
CA CYS A 24 -29.64 -43.60 34.36
C CYS A 24 -28.71 -42.42 34.67
N VAL A 25 -27.96 -42.48 35.77
CA VAL A 25 -27.00 -41.43 36.14
C VAL A 25 -25.85 -41.37 35.13
N ALA A 26 -25.29 -42.53 34.75
CA ALA A 26 -24.21 -42.60 33.77
C ALA A 26 -24.65 -42.07 32.39
N TRP A 27 -25.86 -42.41 31.95
CA TRP A 27 -26.42 -41.91 30.69
C TRP A 27 -26.71 -40.41 30.76
N TYR A 28 -27.29 -39.92 31.86
CA TYR A 28 -27.56 -38.50 31.99
C TYR A 28 -26.26 -37.67 32.01
N GLY A 29 -25.22 -38.18 32.68
CA GLY A 29 -23.88 -37.57 32.68
C GLY A 29 -23.27 -37.49 31.28
N SER A 30 -23.25 -38.61 30.55
CA SER A 30 -22.69 -38.66 29.19
C SER A 30 -23.46 -37.78 28.20
N HIS A 31 -24.78 -37.70 28.31
CA HIS A 31 -25.58 -36.82 27.48
C HIS A 31 -25.33 -35.34 27.78
N ARG A 32 -25.07 -34.98 29.04
CA ARG A 32 -24.76 -33.59 29.43
C ARG A 32 -23.38 -33.16 28.93
N GLU A 33 -22.39 -34.05 29.00
CA GLU A 33 -21.06 -33.81 28.46
C GLU A 33 -21.09 -33.68 26.94
N ALA A 34 -21.81 -34.57 26.24
CA ALA A 34 -21.98 -34.49 24.79
C ALA A 34 -22.68 -33.19 24.36
N ALA A 35 -23.71 -32.75 25.08
CA ALA A 35 -24.39 -31.48 24.84
C ALA A 35 -23.47 -30.26 25.11
N GLY A 36 -22.60 -30.35 26.12
CA GLY A 36 -21.58 -29.33 26.39
C GLY A 36 -20.54 -29.23 25.28
N VAL A 37 -20.00 -30.36 24.83
CA VAL A 37 -18.98 -30.44 23.76
C VAL A 37 -19.53 -29.95 22.43
N THR A 38 -20.77 -30.32 22.09
CA THR A 38 -21.42 -29.83 20.86
C THR A 38 -21.64 -28.32 20.89
N ARG A 39 -22.02 -27.77 22.04
CA ARG A 39 -22.18 -26.32 22.21
C ARG A 39 -20.84 -25.57 22.09
N THR A 40 -19.77 -26.06 22.73
CA THR A 40 -18.45 -25.43 22.62
C THR A 40 -17.88 -25.51 21.21
N GLN A 41 -18.12 -26.61 20.49
CA GLN A 41 -17.72 -26.74 19.07
C GLN A 41 -18.47 -25.74 18.17
N LEU A 42 -19.77 -25.55 18.39
CA LEU A 42 -20.56 -24.57 17.63
C LEU A 42 -20.11 -23.13 17.92
N GLU A 43 -19.84 -22.81 19.19
CA GLU A 43 -19.32 -21.50 19.59
C GLU A 43 -17.91 -21.25 19.02
N ALA A 44 -17.03 -22.26 19.03
CA ALA A 44 -15.70 -22.18 18.43
C ALA A 44 -15.77 -22.02 16.91
N ALA A 45 -16.64 -22.75 16.22
CA ALA A 45 -16.85 -22.62 14.78
C ALA A 45 -17.45 -21.25 14.40
N ALA A 46 -18.35 -20.71 15.23
CA ALA A 46 -18.90 -19.37 15.03
C ALA A 46 -17.81 -18.29 15.21
N ASN A 47 -16.97 -18.41 16.25
CA ASN A 47 -15.83 -17.51 16.45
C ASN A 47 -14.81 -17.59 15.31
N ALA A 48 -14.47 -18.80 14.86
CA ALA A 48 -13.55 -18.98 13.73
C ALA A 48 -14.05 -18.26 12.46
N ARG A 49 -15.34 -18.39 12.15
CA ARG A 49 -15.96 -17.68 11.01
C ARG A 49 -15.95 -16.16 11.17
N GLN A 50 -16.16 -15.65 12.38
CA GLN A 50 -16.09 -14.20 12.64
C GLN A 50 -14.67 -13.68 12.46
N ILE A 51 -13.68 -14.40 12.97
CA ILE A 51 -12.26 -14.07 12.84
C ILE A 51 -11.85 -14.07 11.36
N GLU A 52 -12.18 -15.12 10.60
CA GLU A 52 -11.93 -15.16 9.15
C GLU A 52 -12.60 -14.01 8.38
N ALA A 53 -13.82 -13.65 8.75
CA ALA A 53 -14.52 -12.53 8.13
C ALA A 53 -13.84 -11.19 8.45
N GLN A 54 -13.34 -11.01 9.68
CA GLN A 54 -12.56 -9.83 10.06
C GLN A 54 -11.22 -9.76 9.32
N TYR A 55 -10.47 -10.87 9.25
CA TYR A 55 -9.21 -10.93 8.50
C TYR A 55 -9.42 -10.59 7.02
N ARG A 56 -10.47 -11.14 6.38
CA ARG A 56 -10.75 -10.81 4.97
C ARG A 56 -11.10 -9.34 4.75
N ARG A 57 -11.82 -8.71 5.69
CA ARG A 57 -12.08 -7.26 5.62
C ARG A 57 -10.79 -6.47 5.80
N GLN A 58 -9.96 -6.85 6.77
CA GLN A 58 -8.69 -6.19 7.02
C GLN A 58 -7.74 -6.31 5.82
N GLU A 59 -7.65 -7.48 5.19
CA GLU A 59 -6.87 -7.66 3.95
C GLU A 59 -7.39 -6.78 2.81
N GLN A 60 -8.71 -6.66 2.66
CA GLN A 60 -9.32 -5.79 1.64
C GLN A 60 -9.05 -4.31 1.92
N GLU A 61 -9.18 -3.87 3.17
CA GLU A 61 -8.89 -2.49 3.59
C GLU A 61 -7.41 -2.16 3.37
N MET A 62 -6.50 -3.06 3.77
CA MET A 62 -5.07 -2.90 3.54
C MET A 62 -4.74 -2.84 2.05
N ALA A 63 -5.32 -3.73 1.23
CA ALA A 63 -5.12 -3.73 -0.22
C ALA A 63 -5.62 -2.43 -0.87
N ALA A 64 -6.79 -1.94 -0.45
CA ALA A 64 -7.36 -0.68 -0.93
C ALA A 64 -6.51 0.52 -0.50
N GLU A 65 -6.00 0.53 0.73
CA GLU A 65 -5.12 1.58 1.23
C GLU A 65 -3.80 1.62 0.43
N TYR A 66 -3.16 0.46 0.23
CA TYR A 66 -1.95 0.34 -0.58
C TYR A 66 -2.19 0.81 -2.03
N ALA A 67 -3.30 0.42 -2.64
CA ALA A 67 -3.67 0.87 -3.98
C ALA A 67 -3.82 2.40 -4.03
N SER A 68 -4.54 3.01 -3.07
CA SER A 68 -4.71 4.47 -3.05
C SER A 68 -3.40 5.22 -2.82
N ARG A 69 -2.51 4.69 -1.96
CA ARG A 69 -1.18 5.27 -1.71
C ARG A 69 -0.33 5.23 -2.98
N LEU A 70 -0.38 4.13 -3.72
CA LEU A 70 0.34 3.97 -4.98
C LEU A 70 -0.20 4.91 -6.06
N GLU A 71 -1.52 5.02 -6.20
CA GLU A 71 -2.18 5.95 -7.12
C GLU A 71 -1.81 7.40 -6.81
N ASN A 72 -1.89 7.81 -5.53
CA ASN A 72 -1.50 9.15 -5.10
C ASN A 72 -0.03 9.45 -5.38
N ALA A 73 0.86 8.48 -5.16
CA ALA A 73 2.28 8.64 -5.47
C ALA A 73 2.54 8.80 -6.97
N ASN A 74 1.87 7.99 -7.81
CA ASN A 74 1.97 8.10 -9.26
C ASN A 74 1.41 9.43 -9.77
N GLU A 75 0.29 9.89 -9.22
CA GLU A 75 -0.30 11.18 -9.58
C GLU A 75 0.61 12.35 -9.20
N ALA A 76 1.24 12.30 -8.02
CA ALA A 76 2.24 13.29 -7.61
C ALA A 76 3.45 13.33 -8.56
N ILE A 77 3.92 12.16 -9.01
CA ILE A 77 5.00 12.07 -10.02
C ILE A 77 4.55 12.68 -11.35
N ARG A 78 3.32 12.36 -11.79
CA ARG A 78 2.75 12.87 -13.04
C ARG A 78 2.65 14.40 -13.04
N LEU A 79 2.14 14.97 -11.95
CA LEU A 79 2.05 16.43 -11.75
C LEU A 79 3.43 17.08 -11.74
N SER A 80 4.38 16.52 -10.98
CA SER A 80 5.74 17.05 -10.93
C SER A 80 6.44 17.02 -12.30
N ASN A 81 6.25 15.97 -13.09
CA ASN A 81 6.80 15.89 -14.43
C ASN A 81 6.15 16.92 -15.37
N ALA A 82 4.82 17.10 -15.29
CA ALA A 82 4.12 18.12 -16.08
C ALA A 82 4.60 19.55 -15.74
N GLU A 83 4.85 19.83 -14.46
CA GLU A 83 5.44 21.11 -14.03
C GLU A 83 6.85 21.30 -14.62
N ARG A 84 7.70 20.27 -14.58
CA ARG A 84 9.04 20.31 -15.19
C ARG A 84 9.00 20.57 -16.68
N ASP A 85 8.12 19.87 -17.41
CA ASP A 85 7.97 20.04 -18.86
C ASP A 85 7.53 21.47 -19.19
N SER A 86 6.61 22.04 -18.40
CA SER A 86 6.17 23.43 -18.57
C SER A 86 7.29 24.44 -18.32
N ALA A 87 8.13 24.19 -17.30
CA ALA A 87 9.28 25.03 -16.98
C ALA A 87 10.37 24.94 -18.06
N ALA A 88 10.63 23.74 -18.57
CA ALA A 88 11.56 23.51 -19.68
C ALA A 88 11.09 24.25 -20.95
N GLY A 89 9.81 24.14 -21.30
CA GLY A 89 9.22 24.86 -22.43
C GLY A 89 9.32 26.39 -22.28
N ALA A 90 9.07 26.91 -21.08
CA ALA A 90 9.23 28.33 -20.78
C ALA A 90 10.69 28.79 -20.95
N ALA A 91 11.65 28.00 -20.45
CA ALA A 91 13.08 28.31 -20.57
C ALA A 91 13.55 28.33 -22.03
N ASP A 92 13.10 27.37 -22.85
CA ASP A 92 13.44 27.35 -24.28
C ASP A 92 12.83 28.54 -25.03
N SER A 93 11.58 28.89 -24.73
CA SER A 93 10.95 30.09 -25.31
C SER A 93 11.70 31.38 -24.96
N LEU A 94 12.25 31.47 -23.74
CA LEU A 94 13.05 32.61 -23.30
C LEU A 94 14.38 32.69 -24.07
N ARG A 95 15.05 31.55 -24.30
CA ARG A 95 16.28 31.50 -25.11
C ARG A 95 16.02 31.97 -26.53
N ASP A 96 14.96 31.49 -27.16
CA ASP A 96 14.59 31.87 -28.52
C ASP A 96 14.29 33.38 -28.59
N ALA A 97 13.60 33.91 -27.60
CA ALA A 97 13.35 35.34 -27.48
C ALA A 97 14.66 36.15 -27.34
N ILE A 98 15.61 35.70 -26.51
CA ILE A 98 16.93 36.33 -26.36
C ILE A 98 17.69 36.34 -27.68
N VAL A 99 17.72 35.22 -28.41
CA VAL A 99 18.38 35.11 -29.72
C VAL A 99 17.74 36.05 -30.74
N ALA A 100 16.40 36.08 -30.80
CA ALA A 100 15.68 36.98 -31.70
C ALA A 100 15.93 38.47 -31.38
N GLN A 101 15.91 38.85 -30.09
CA GLN A 101 16.17 40.24 -29.68
C GLN A 101 17.62 40.65 -29.94
N ARG A 102 18.57 39.75 -29.71
CA ARG A 102 19.98 39.96 -30.06
C ARG A 102 20.14 40.26 -31.55
N ALA A 103 19.52 39.46 -32.42
CA ALA A 103 19.58 39.67 -33.87
C ALA A 103 18.98 41.03 -34.28
N ARG A 104 17.86 41.43 -33.67
CA ARG A 104 17.25 42.76 -33.90
C ARG A 104 18.16 43.89 -33.42
N ALA A 105 18.78 43.76 -32.25
CA ALA A 105 19.71 44.76 -31.72
C ALA A 105 20.94 44.93 -32.63
N ALA A 106 21.51 43.83 -33.14
CA ALA A 106 22.60 43.87 -34.10
C ALA A 106 22.21 44.58 -35.41
N GLN A 107 21.04 44.25 -35.97
CA GLN A 107 20.52 44.91 -37.17
C GLN A 107 20.27 46.41 -36.96
N ALA A 108 19.75 46.80 -35.80
CA ALA A 108 19.53 48.20 -35.46
C ALA A 108 20.85 48.97 -35.30
N ALA A 109 21.85 48.36 -34.65
CA ALA A 109 23.19 48.94 -34.51
C ALA A 109 23.86 49.13 -35.87
N ALA A 110 23.79 48.14 -36.76
CA ALA A 110 24.32 48.22 -38.12
C ALA A 110 23.69 49.36 -38.93
N ARG A 111 22.37 49.55 -38.82
CA ARG A 111 21.66 50.67 -39.48
C ARG A 111 22.03 52.04 -38.90
N ALA A 112 22.34 52.09 -37.61
CA ALA A 112 22.73 53.32 -36.92
C ALA A 112 24.24 53.63 -37.00
N GLY A 113 25.04 52.77 -37.65
CA GLY A 113 26.50 52.91 -37.69
C GLY A 113 27.18 52.74 -36.32
N LEU A 114 26.49 52.12 -35.37
CA LEU A 114 26.99 51.85 -34.02
C LEU A 114 27.70 50.49 -33.97
N SER A 115 28.55 50.28 -32.97
CA SER A 115 29.22 49.00 -32.78
C SER A 115 28.22 47.91 -32.37
N GLU A 116 28.09 46.89 -33.21
CA GLU A 116 27.24 45.72 -32.97
C GLU A 116 27.56 45.05 -31.63
N GLN A 117 28.85 44.93 -31.31
CA GLN A 117 29.34 44.33 -30.08
C GLN A 117 28.86 45.06 -28.82
N ALA A 118 28.77 46.40 -28.83
CA ALA A 118 28.25 47.14 -27.68
C ALA A 118 26.74 46.94 -27.53
N ALA A 119 26.01 46.78 -28.63
CA ALA A 119 24.56 46.59 -28.65
C ALA A 119 24.13 45.17 -28.23
N THR A 120 24.95 44.14 -28.48
CA THR A 120 24.60 42.74 -28.15
C THR A 120 25.13 42.26 -26.81
N ARG A 121 26.12 42.93 -26.20
CA ARG A 121 26.82 42.46 -24.99
C ARG A 121 25.89 42.12 -23.83
N ALA A 122 24.85 42.92 -23.59
CA ALA A 122 23.89 42.66 -22.52
C ALA A 122 23.08 41.37 -22.79
N TRP A 123 22.75 41.10 -24.05
CA TRP A 123 22.08 39.87 -24.47
C TRP A 123 23.00 38.65 -24.39
N ASP A 124 24.30 38.83 -24.64
CA ASP A 124 25.31 37.77 -24.46
C ASP A 124 25.43 37.34 -22.99
N VAL A 125 25.49 38.29 -22.07
CA VAL A 125 25.50 38.01 -20.62
C VAL A 125 24.20 37.33 -20.19
N LEU A 126 23.05 37.83 -20.64
CA LEU A 126 21.76 37.23 -20.30
C LEU A 126 21.67 35.78 -20.81
N LYS A 127 22.11 35.53 -22.05
CA LYS A 127 22.17 34.18 -22.63
C LYS A 127 23.06 33.26 -21.80
N ALA A 128 24.26 33.70 -21.42
CA ALA A 128 25.18 32.91 -20.61
C ALA A 128 24.55 32.52 -19.27
N CYS A 129 23.91 33.48 -18.58
CA CYS A 129 23.20 33.18 -17.34
C CYS A 129 22.07 32.16 -17.56
N THR A 130 21.23 32.33 -18.60
CA THR A 130 20.15 31.38 -18.90
C THR A 130 20.70 29.97 -19.20
N ASP A 131 21.84 29.87 -19.89
CA ASP A 131 22.47 28.60 -20.23
C ASP A 131 23.10 27.92 -19.00
N GLU A 132 23.69 28.67 -18.07
CA GLU A 132 24.17 28.16 -16.77
C GLU A 132 23.02 27.65 -15.88
N TYR A 133 21.92 28.39 -15.76
CA TYR A 133 20.75 27.94 -15.00
C TYR A 133 20.15 26.65 -15.56
N ALA A 134 20.13 26.49 -16.89
CA ALA A 134 19.65 25.27 -17.51
C ALA A 134 20.63 24.10 -17.36
N ALA A 135 21.94 24.36 -17.30
CA ALA A 135 22.91 23.32 -16.94
C ALA A 135 22.68 22.84 -15.49
N LEU A 136 22.48 23.77 -14.56
CA LEU A 136 22.16 23.44 -13.16
C LEU A 136 20.84 22.66 -13.04
N ALA A 137 19.81 23.04 -13.80
CA ALA A 137 18.55 22.31 -13.82
C ALA A 137 18.73 20.86 -14.31
N ARG A 138 19.51 20.64 -15.37
CA ARG A 138 19.82 19.30 -15.88
C ARG A 138 20.62 18.46 -14.90
N ASP A 139 21.58 19.05 -14.20
CA ASP A 139 22.33 18.36 -13.16
C ASP A 139 21.41 17.93 -12.00
N ALA A 140 20.50 18.82 -11.58
CA ALA A 140 19.50 18.50 -10.55
C ALA A 140 18.57 17.36 -11.00
N ASP A 141 18.11 17.38 -12.25
CA ASP A 141 17.31 16.28 -12.83
C ASP A 141 18.10 14.96 -12.83
N GLY A 142 19.38 15.00 -13.23
CA GLY A 142 20.25 13.82 -13.22
C GLY A 142 20.46 13.23 -11.82
N VAL A 143 20.57 14.08 -10.78
CA VAL A 143 20.63 13.63 -9.38
C VAL A 143 19.31 12.98 -8.96
N ILE A 144 18.17 13.56 -9.34
CA ILE A 144 16.85 13.00 -9.01
C ILE A 144 16.64 11.64 -9.69
N ASP A 145 17.01 11.51 -10.95
CA ASP A 145 16.90 10.24 -11.67
C ASP A 145 17.85 9.19 -11.09
N GLY A 146 19.08 9.56 -10.71
CA GLY A 146 19.99 8.69 -9.99
C GLY A 146 19.41 8.20 -8.64
N MET A 147 18.72 9.06 -7.89
CA MET A 147 18.01 8.65 -6.67
C MET A 147 16.86 7.67 -6.95
N ARG A 148 16.09 7.89 -8.03
CA ARG A 148 15.00 6.99 -8.45
C ARG A 148 15.53 5.62 -8.85
N GLU A 149 16.62 5.56 -9.61
CA GLU A 149 17.29 4.31 -9.96
C GLU A 149 17.79 3.58 -8.70
N GLY A 150 18.41 4.30 -7.77
CA GLY A 150 18.86 3.76 -6.48
C GLY A 150 17.72 3.16 -5.64
N ASP A 151 16.58 3.85 -5.55
CA ASP A 151 15.40 3.36 -4.85
C ASP A 151 14.80 2.10 -5.53
N ALA A 152 14.78 2.07 -6.87
CA ALA A 152 14.36 0.91 -7.63
C ALA A 152 15.27 -0.31 -7.38
N TRP A 153 16.59 -0.11 -7.35
CA TRP A 153 17.56 -1.15 -6.99
C TRP A 153 17.40 -1.64 -5.54
N ALA A 154 17.19 -0.73 -4.60
CA ALA A 154 16.97 -1.07 -3.19
C ALA A 154 15.71 -1.94 -3.00
N LYS A 155 14.61 -1.60 -3.69
CA LYS A 155 13.37 -2.39 -3.71
C LYS A 155 13.57 -3.77 -4.35
N ALA A 156 14.32 -3.85 -5.45
CA ALA A 156 14.63 -5.12 -6.10
C ALA A 156 15.47 -6.05 -5.22
N LEU A 157 16.38 -5.50 -4.41
CA LEU A 157 17.15 -6.26 -3.43
C LEU A 157 16.30 -6.77 -2.26
N GLN A 158 15.34 -5.98 -1.78
CA GLN A 158 14.41 -6.40 -0.72
C GLN A 158 13.39 -7.44 -1.20
N ALA A 159 13.09 -7.49 -2.49
CA ALA A 159 12.17 -8.46 -3.09
C ALA A 159 12.82 -9.82 -3.42
N ARG A 160 14.12 -10.00 -3.18
CA ARG A 160 14.79 -11.31 -3.33
C ARG A 160 14.56 -12.18 -2.07
N PRO A 161 14.10 -13.44 -2.23
CA PRO A 161 13.88 -14.37 -1.13
C PRO A 161 15.17 -14.82 -0.44
#